data_AF-A0A1U6JRC1-F1
#
_entry.id   AF-A0A1U6JRC1-F1
#
_cell.length_a   1.000
_cell.length_b   1.000
_cell.length_c   1.000
_cell.angle_alpha   90.00
_cell.angle_beta   90.00
_cell.angle_gamma   90.00
#
_symmetry.space_group_name_H-M   'P 1'
#
loop_
_entity.id
_entity.type
_entity.pdbx_description
1 polymer ?
#
loop_
_entity_poly.entity_id
_entity_poly.type
_entity_poly.pdbx_seq_one_letter_code
_entity_poly.pdbx_strand_id
1 'polypeptide(L)'
;MAYINFKEENSKAKNQFHNRLKNNGKLFKKLRETKNISKDYMPDKEYSYKDFNGRIFGEHRIKGEENFEEVSNKDIICSTFQNCKFNNMKFKDCKFIGCYFINCDFGSGGVAFENCILFKEESDAIPSLNKNDNFSCIFKGCNIYGKFLNCLLNYAVFENCSIQNSNFNLTDMTSVIIKNSELNLTIIADTDLSGAKILNTYIQDLEFRDKYISKMDEKTFVDKIKLRSKTRSEYEGIYMVYETLANKFKGNQLNNNFGEYYYLAQKTKAKVLKPMPRIVSFLTWSTCGYGERPIYAVYSSIIIILIFSVLYLGFGIDINGQLVNYYTIFNNFNLAELKEYFNEAINLSVGMFAGVGFNTAQPTASSYMVTNVEMLVGVAMMGIGIGAVTRKIIR
;
A
#
# COMPACT_ATOMS: atom_id res chain seq x y z
N MET A 1 -4.63 -14.02 -12.17
CA MET A 1 -5.15 -12.69 -11.73
C MET A 1 -3.99 -11.92 -11.13
N ALA A 2 -3.73 -10.70 -11.57
CA ALA A 2 -2.59 -9.91 -11.11
C ALA A 2 -2.87 -9.40 -9.68
N TYR A 3 -2.17 -9.98 -8.72
CA TYR A 3 -2.09 -9.46 -7.35
C TYR A 3 -0.78 -8.70 -7.20
N ILE A 4 -0.73 -7.66 -6.37
CA ILE A 4 0.53 -6.98 -6.08
C ILE A 4 1.43 -7.97 -5.33
N ASN A 5 2.53 -8.37 -5.97
CA ASN A 5 3.58 -9.13 -5.33
C ASN A 5 4.47 -8.17 -4.52
N PHE A 6 4.09 -7.92 -3.28
CA PHE A 6 4.83 -7.02 -2.38
C PHE A 6 6.32 -7.37 -2.25
N LYS A 7 6.71 -8.65 -2.33
CA LYS A 7 8.13 -9.04 -2.24
C LYS A 7 8.90 -8.55 -3.47
N GLU A 8 8.32 -8.74 -4.65
CA GLU A 8 8.90 -8.30 -5.91
C GLU A 8 8.90 -6.78 -6.05
N GLU A 9 7.79 -6.11 -5.74
CA GLU A 9 7.69 -4.64 -5.81
C GLU A 9 8.65 -3.96 -4.82
N ASN A 10 8.80 -4.51 -3.61
CA ASN A 10 9.83 -4.04 -2.68
C ASN A 10 11.25 -4.21 -3.23
N SER A 11 11.54 -5.32 -3.92
CA SER A 11 12.84 -5.54 -4.55
C SER A 11 13.12 -4.53 -5.66
N LYS A 12 12.16 -4.34 -6.58
CA LYS A 12 12.24 -3.34 -7.66
C LYS A 12 12.43 -1.93 -7.12
N ALA A 13 11.64 -1.54 -6.13
CA ALA A 13 11.70 -0.21 -5.54
C ALA A 13 13.03 0.04 -4.78
N LYS A 14 13.57 -0.97 -4.09
CA LYS A 14 14.92 -0.90 -3.50
C LYS A 14 16.01 -0.72 -4.55
N ASN A 15 15.94 -1.45 -5.67
CA ASN A 15 16.88 -1.29 -6.77
C ASN A 15 16.78 0.11 -7.39
N GLN A 16 15.56 0.62 -7.59
CA GLN A 16 15.32 1.98 -8.07
C GLN A 16 15.91 3.03 -7.11
N PHE A 17 15.71 2.85 -5.80
CA PHE A 17 16.31 3.69 -4.76
C PHE A 17 17.84 3.71 -4.84
N HIS A 18 18.50 2.55 -4.89
CA HIS A 18 19.96 2.48 -4.98
C HIS A 18 20.50 3.11 -6.27
N ASN A 19 19.83 2.87 -7.40
CA ASN A 19 20.20 3.48 -8.68
C ASN A 19 20.04 5.00 -8.65
N ARG A 20 18.96 5.51 -8.02
CA ARG A 20 18.73 6.95 -7.84
C ARG A 20 19.84 7.59 -7.02
N LEU A 21 20.19 7.01 -5.86
CA LEU A 21 21.28 7.53 -5.03
C LEU A 21 22.62 7.53 -5.77
N LYS A 22 22.92 6.46 -6.51
CA LYS A 22 24.15 6.35 -7.29
C LYS A 22 24.21 7.40 -8.40
N ASN A 23 23.11 7.62 -9.12
CA ASN A 23 23.02 8.62 -10.17
C ASN A 23 23.17 10.04 -9.59
N ASN A 24 22.39 10.37 -8.56
CA ASN A 24 22.48 11.67 -7.89
C ASN A 24 23.88 11.92 -7.33
N GLY A 25 24.52 10.93 -6.69
CA GLY A 25 25.89 11.07 -6.20
C GLY A 25 26.91 11.35 -7.30
N LYS A 26 26.78 10.69 -8.46
CA LYS A 26 27.66 10.93 -9.62
C LYS A 26 27.48 12.35 -10.17
N LEU A 27 26.23 12.77 -10.38
CA LEU A 27 25.91 14.11 -10.92
C LEU A 27 26.28 15.22 -9.94
N PHE A 28 25.98 15.03 -8.66
CA PHE A 28 26.37 15.95 -7.58
C PHE A 28 27.88 16.20 -7.58
N LYS A 29 28.68 15.13 -7.58
CA LYS A 29 30.15 15.25 -7.59
C LYS A 29 30.64 16.00 -8.84
N LYS A 30 30.14 15.60 -10.03
CA LYS A 30 30.51 16.22 -11.30
C LYS A 30 30.19 17.72 -11.30
N LEU A 31 28.97 18.10 -10.94
CA LEU A 31 28.52 19.50 -10.95
C LEU A 31 29.24 20.35 -9.92
N ARG A 32 29.62 19.77 -8.78
CA ARG A 32 30.37 20.49 -7.75
C ARG A 32 31.82 20.76 -8.17
N GLU A 33 32.44 19.83 -8.90
CA GLU A 33 33.79 19.97 -9.45
C GLU A 33 33.83 20.97 -10.62
N THR A 34 32.91 20.83 -11.58
CA THR A 34 32.93 21.67 -12.80
C THR A 34 32.26 23.01 -12.61
N LYS A 35 31.27 23.11 -11.71
CA LYS A 35 30.34 24.24 -11.57
C LYS A 35 29.68 24.65 -12.89
N ASN A 36 29.62 23.70 -13.82
CA ASN A 36 29.04 23.90 -15.14
C ASN A 36 27.64 23.32 -15.13
N ILE A 37 26.64 24.20 -15.20
CA ILE A 37 25.23 23.87 -15.27
C ILE A 37 24.60 24.64 -16.44
N SER A 38 23.46 24.18 -16.97
CA SER A 38 22.74 24.89 -18.04
C SER A 38 22.60 26.39 -17.74
N LYS A 39 22.57 27.20 -18.81
CA LYS A 39 22.38 28.66 -18.75
C LYS A 39 21.02 29.06 -18.14
N ASP A 40 20.10 28.11 -18.03
CA ASP A 40 18.78 28.30 -17.41
C ASP A 40 18.83 28.38 -15.87
N TYR A 41 20.00 28.17 -15.29
CA TYR A 41 20.26 28.30 -13.86
C TYR A 41 21.25 29.43 -13.60
N MET A 42 20.98 30.23 -12.56
CA MET A 42 21.86 31.29 -12.07
C MET A 42 22.27 31.01 -10.62
N PRO A 43 23.29 30.14 -10.39
CA PRO A 43 23.65 29.68 -9.05
C PRO A 43 23.88 30.82 -8.08
N ASP A 44 23.15 30.80 -6.95
CA ASP A 44 23.28 31.80 -5.91
C ASP A 44 24.65 31.74 -5.23
N LYS A 45 25.29 32.90 -5.06
CA LYS A 45 26.64 33.01 -4.50
C LYS A 45 26.70 32.67 -3.00
N GLU A 46 25.62 32.87 -2.26
CA GLU A 46 25.56 32.57 -0.84
C GLU A 46 25.38 31.07 -0.63
N TYR A 47 24.49 30.41 -1.39
CA TYR A 47 24.09 29.05 -1.09
C TYR A 47 24.76 27.98 -1.96
N SER A 48 24.91 28.22 -3.26
CA SER A 48 25.26 27.15 -4.22
C SER A 48 26.66 26.57 -4.03
N TYR A 49 26.75 25.24 -4.21
CA TYR A 49 27.96 24.43 -4.12
C TYR A 49 28.65 24.42 -2.74
N LYS A 50 27.95 24.84 -1.69
CA LYS A 50 28.49 24.94 -0.34
C LYS A 50 28.05 23.80 0.57
N ASP A 51 28.85 23.58 1.60
CA ASP A 51 28.48 22.73 2.73
C ASP A 51 28.17 23.63 3.93
N PHE A 52 26.98 23.48 4.47
CA PHE A 52 26.53 24.11 5.70
C PHE A 52 26.45 23.04 6.78
N ASN A 53 27.11 23.27 7.92
CA ASN A 53 27.10 22.35 9.04
C ASN A 53 26.62 23.06 10.31
N GLY A 54 25.53 22.57 10.91
CA GLY A 54 24.98 23.14 12.15
C GLY A 54 24.41 24.55 12.03
N ARG A 55 24.25 25.09 10.81
CA ARG A 55 23.72 26.45 10.60
C ARG A 55 22.23 26.48 10.92
N ILE A 56 21.81 27.56 11.56
CA ILE A 56 20.40 27.88 11.78
C ILE A 56 20.00 28.92 10.73
N PHE A 57 18.96 28.59 9.97
CA PHE A 57 18.30 29.48 9.02
C PHE A 57 16.96 29.92 9.61
N GLY A 58 16.66 31.20 9.52
CA GLY A 58 15.49 31.78 10.15
C GLY A 58 15.67 32.08 11.63
N GLU A 59 14.57 32.47 12.26
CA GLU A 59 14.55 32.96 13.63
C GLU A 59 14.23 31.86 14.65
N HIS A 60 14.67 32.04 15.90
CA HIS A 60 14.48 31.03 16.96
C HIS A 60 13.07 30.97 17.55
N ARG A 61 12.27 32.04 17.45
CA ARG A 61 10.92 32.09 18.01
C ARG A 61 9.92 31.56 16.98
N ILE A 62 8.98 30.72 17.41
CA ILE A 62 7.88 30.26 16.56
C ILE A 62 7.00 31.45 16.18
N LYS A 63 6.69 31.58 14.90
CA LYS A 63 5.84 32.64 14.35
C LYS A 63 4.69 32.05 13.52
N GLY A 64 3.69 32.87 13.21
CA GLY A 64 2.71 32.54 12.18
C GLY A 64 3.35 32.56 10.78
N GLU A 65 2.76 31.82 9.84
CA GLU A 65 3.28 31.65 8.46
C GLU A 65 3.45 33.01 7.74
N GLU A 66 2.62 33.99 8.06
CA GLU A 66 2.67 35.36 7.54
C GLU A 66 3.92 36.14 7.94
N ASN A 67 4.63 35.68 8.97
CA ASN A 67 5.83 36.31 9.52
C ASN A 67 7.10 35.48 9.28
N PHE A 68 7.03 34.48 8.40
CA PHE A 68 8.20 33.67 8.04
C PHE A 68 9.25 34.51 7.31
N GLU A 69 10.52 34.21 7.55
CA GLU A 69 11.61 34.80 6.78
C GLU A 69 11.56 34.25 5.35
N GLU A 70 11.38 35.16 4.38
CA GLU A 70 11.21 34.81 2.98
C GLU A 70 12.55 34.83 2.23
N VAL A 71 12.89 33.71 1.59
CA VAL A 71 13.99 33.60 0.63
C VAL A 71 13.39 33.34 -0.74
N SER A 72 13.58 34.27 -1.67
CA SER A 72 12.90 34.25 -2.97
C SER A 72 13.85 34.27 -4.16
N ASN A 73 13.46 33.60 -5.25
CA ASN A 73 14.13 33.62 -6.55
C ASN A 73 15.62 33.21 -6.48
N LYS A 74 15.91 32.18 -5.67
CA LYS A 74 17.27 31.66 -5.51
C LYS A 74 17.43 30.30 -6.18
N ASP A 75 18.48 30.18 -7.00
CA ASP A 75 18.94 28.90 -7.52
C ASP A 75 20.03 28.37 -6.59
N ILE A 76 19.68 27.35 -5.80
CA ILE A 76 20.52 26.70 -4.80
C ILE A 76 20.94 25.35 -5.37
N ILE A 77 22.16 25.27 -5.87
CA ILE A 77 22.64 24.13 -6.66
C ILE A 77 23.65 23.32 -5.86
N CYS A 78 23.52 21.99 -5.86
CA CYS A 78 24.47 21.01 -5.30
C CYS A 78 25.04 21.41 -3.94
N SER A 79 24.18 21.85 -3.02
CA SER A 79 24.57 22.26 -1.67
C SER A 79 24.25 21.16 -0.67
N THR A 80 25.10 21.03 0.35
CA THR A 80 24.88 20.10 1.46
C THR A 80 24.50 20.89 2.69
N PHE A 81 23.37 20.56 3.29
CA PHE A 81 22.93 21.07 4.59
C PHE A 81 22.99 19.90 5.56
N GLN A 82 23.92 19.95 6.51
CA GLN A 82 24.14 18.90 7.50
C GLN A 82 23.84 19.45 8.89
N ASN A 83 23.01 18.73 9.65
CA ASN A 83 22.59 19.12 11.00
C ASN A 83 22.05 20.57 11.09
N CYS A 84 21.51 21.09 10.00
CA CYS A 84 21.02 22.46 9.92
C CYS A 84 19.58 22.55 10.43
N LYS A 85 19.18 23.72 10.90
CA LYS A 85 17.80 24.02 11.30
C LYS A 85 17.20 25.06 10.39
N PHE A 86 15.96 24.85 9.97
CA PHE A 86 15.19 25.78 9.16
C PHE A 86 13.92 26.15 9.93
N ASN A 87 13.91 27.35 10.49
CA ASN A 87 12.88 27.76 11.44
C ASN A 87 12.08 28.91 10.85
N ASN A 88 10.76 28.75 10.71
CA ASN A 88 9.87 29.81 10.23
C ASN A 88 10.34 30.38 8.88
N MET A 89 10.70 29.49 7.95
CA MET A 89 11.25 29.88 6.64
C MET A 89 10.20 29.72 5.55
N LYS A 90 10.12 30.68 4.63
CA LYS A 90 9.37 30.57 3.39
C LYS A 90 10.34 30.65 2.21
N PHE A 91 10.47 29.58 1.45
CA PHE A 91 11.17 29.56 0.18
C PHE A 91 10.16 29.76 -0.94
N LYS A 92 10.35 30.80 -1.76
CA LYS A 92 9.41 31.14 -2.82
C LYS A 92 10.11 31.28 -4.17
N ASP A 93 9.59 30.62 -5.19
CA ASP A 93 10.15 30.63 -6.54
C ASP A 93 11.65 30.23 -6.56
N CYS A 94 12.07 29.37 -5.61
CA CYS A 94 13.45 28.89 -5.49
C CYS A 94 13.67 27.57 -6.23
N LYS A 95 14.88 27.36 -6.77
CA LYS A 95 15.30 26.09 -7.37
C LYS A 95 16.35 25.41 -6.51
N PHE A 96 16.02 24.29 -5.87
CA PHE A 96 16.97 23.44 -5.16
C PHE A 96 17.38 22.27 -6.04
N ILE A 97 18.52 22.36 -6.70
CA ILE A 97 18.93 21.32 -7.65
C ILE A 97 19.99 20.43 -7.02
N GLY A 98 19.63 19.15 -6.79
CA GLY A 98 20.58 18.18 -6.26
C GLY A 98 21.10 18.51 -4.88
N CYS A 99 20.31 19.18 -4.04
CA CYS A 99 20.72 19.51 -2.68
C CYS A 99 20.52 18.33 -1.73
N TYR A 100 21.43 18.19 -0.78
CA TYR A 100 21.37 17.15 0.25
C TYR A 100 21.07 17.79 1.60
N PHE A 101 19.93 17.43 2.17
CA PHE A 101 19.54 17.77 3.53
C PHE A 101 19.76 16.53 4.40
N ILE A 102 20.72 16.60 5.32
CA ILE A 102 21.16 15.49 6.14
C ILE A 102 20.96 15.86 7.61
N ASN A 103 20.14 15.10 8.31
CA ASN A 103 19.79 15.31 9.72
C ASN A 103 19.32 16.75 9.99
N CYS A 104 18.60 17.35 9.04
CA CYS A 104 18.08 18.70 9.19
C CYS A 104 16.75 18.71 9.93
N ASP A 105 16.51 19.80 10.67
CA ASP A 105 15.26 20.03 11.40
C ASP A 105 14.49 21.17 10.76
N PHE A 106 13.32 20.87 10.21
CA PHE A 106 12.33 21.82 9.71
C PHE A 106 11.15 21.96 10.69
N GLY A 107 11.23 21.36 11.87
CA GLY A 107 10.14 21.26 12.85
C GLY A 107 9.91 22.51 13.70
N SER A 108 10.93 23.35 13.88
CA SER A 108 10.92 24.49 14.80
C SER A 108 10.18 25.71 14.21
N GLY A 109 8.85 25.60 14.09
CA GLY A 109 7.96 26.61 13.52
C GLY A 109 7.46 26.27 12.11
N GLY A 110 8.12 25.34 11.43
CA GLY A 110 7.74 24.86 10.10
C GLY A 110 8.44 25.59 8.96
N VAL A 111 8.35 25.01 7.77
CA VAL A 111 8.89 25.58 6.53
C VAL A 111 7.88 25.50 5.40
N ALA A 112 7.73 26.59 4.66
CA ALA A 112 6.93 26.64 3.44
C ALA A 112 7.84 26.68 2.20
N PHE A 113 7.55 25.82 1.24
CA PHE A 113 8.07 25.87 -0.12
C PHE A 113 6.90 26.22 -1.05
N GLU A 114 7.01 27.35 -1.74
CA GLU A 114 6.00 27.85 -2.66
C GLU A 114 6.62 28.01 -4.05
N ASN A 115 6.02 27.38 -5.06
CA ASN A 115 6.52 27.40 -6.44
C ASN A 115 7.98 26.96 -6.60
N CYS A 116 8.46 26.08 -5.71
CA CYS A 116 9.86 25.67 -5.71
C CYS A 116 10.09 24.47 -6.63
N ILE A 117 11.26 24.45 -7.27
CA ILE A 117 11.71 23.33 -8.12
C ILE A 117 12.82 22.59 -7.38
N LEU A 118 12.63 21.31 -7.08
CA LEU A 118 13.60 20.48 -6.35
C LEU A 118 14.21 19.37 -7.24
N PHE A 119 14.12 19.59 -8.55
CA PHE A 119 14.38 18.61 -9.60
C PHE A 119 14.96 19.28 -10.84
N LYS A 120 15.98 18.65 -11.45
CA LYS A 120 16.52 18.96 -12.77
C LYS A 120 16.26 17.78 -13.69
N GLU A 121 15.38 17.98 -14.66
CA GLU A 121 15.08 16.97 -15.68
C GLU A 121 16.18 16.89 -16.73
N GLU A 122 16.54 18.04 -17.29
CA GLU A 122 17.39 18.19 -18.47
C GLU A 122 18.77 17.58 -18.27
N SER A 123 19.32 16.95 -19.32
CA SER A 123 20.70 16.48 -19.34
C SER A 123 21.64 17.48 -20.02
N ASP A 124 22.79 17.72 -19.39
CA ASP A 124 23.87 18.53 -19.98
C ASP A 124 24.71 17.72 -20.98
N ALA A 125 24.38 16.42 -21.19
CA ALA A 125 25.11 15.54 -22.10
C ALA A 125 24.65 15.71 -23.55
N ILE A 126 25.59 15.90 -24.48
CA ILE A 126 25.30 16.03 -25.92
C ILE A 126 25.41 14.67 -26.63
N PRO A 127 24.49 14.30 -27.54
CA PRO A 127 23.22 14.98 -27.82
C PRO A 127 22.25 14.81 -26.64
N SER A 128 21.54 15.89 -26.29
CA SER A 128 20.64 15.96 -25.12
C SER A 128 19.19 15.65 -25.46
N LEU A 129 18.83 15.61 -26.75
CA LEU A 129 17.47 15.30 -27.18
C LEU A 129 17.07 13.90 -26.67
N ASN A 130 16.03 13.83 -25.83
CA ASN A 130 15.54 12.64 -25.14
C ASN A 130 16.46 12.08 -24.03
N LYS A 131 17.42 12.86 -23.51
CA LYS A 131 18.21 12.49 -22.34
C LYS A 131 17.83 13.33 -21.13
N ASN A 132 17.40 12.66 -20.08
CA ASN A 132 17.06 13.29 -18.80
C ASN A 132 18.02 12.78 -17.71
N ASP A 133 18.62 13.70 -16.97
CA ASP A 133 19.49 13.37 -15.84
C ASP A 133 18.68 12.89 -14.63
N ASN A 134 17.43 13.37 -14.53
CA ASN A 134 16.51 13.12 -13.43
C ASN A 134 17.14 13.34 -12.05
N PHE A 135 17.77 14.50 -11.88
CA PHE A 135 18.61 14.85 -10.74
C PHE A 135 17.83 15.66 -9.72
N SER A 136 17.74 15.18 -8.48
CA SER A 136 16.79 15.69 -7.48
C SER A 136 17.41 15.87 -6.09
N CYS A 137 16.67 16.54 -5.22
CA CYS A 137 17.04 16.67 -3.80
C CYS A 137 16.91 15.36 -3.01
N ILE A 138 17.74 15.24 -1.98
CA ILE A 138 17.73 14.13 -1.02
C ILE A 138 17.58 14.68 0.39
N PHE A 139 16.56 14.20 1.09
CA PHE A 139 16.35 14.40 2.52
C PHE A 139 16.68 13.10 3.24
N LYS A 140 17.62 13.15 4.17
CA LYS A 140 18.06 11.99 4.94
C LYS A 140 18.04 12.31 6.42
N GLY A 141 17.36 11.51 7.24
CA GLY A 141 17.34 11.73 8.70
C GLY A 141 16.63 13.02 9.12
N CYS A 142 15.81 13.62 8.27
CA CYS A 142 15.25 14.94 8.53
C CYS A 142 13.94 14.87 9.32
N ASN A 143 13.72 15.86 10.18
CA ASN A 143 12.42 16.13 10.80
C ASN A 143 11.70 17.21 9.98
N ILE A 144 10.56 16.88 9.38
CA ILE A 144 9.88 17.72 8.40
C ILE A 144 8.50 18.10 8.92
N TYR A 145 8.34 19.37 9.26
CA TYR A 145 7.06 20.05 9.35
C TYR A 145 7.00 21.06 8.21
N GLY A 146 6.46 20.61 7.07
CA GLY A 146 6.62 21.30 5.79
C GLY A 146 5.31 21.49 5.04
N LYS A 147 5.19 22.63 4.37
CA LYS A 147 4.16 22.90 3.36
C LYS A 147 4.84 23.02 2.00
N PHE A 148 4.48 22.15 1.07
CA PHE A 148 4.91 22.20 -0.32
C PHE A 148 3.69 22.59 -1.16
N LEU A 149 3.70 23.81 -1.69
CA LEU A 149 2.64 24.35 -2.52
C LEU A 149 3.18 24.60 -3.92
N ASN A 150 2.54 24.01 -4.93
CA ASN A 150 2.91 24.17 -6.34
C ASN A 150 4.39 23.85 -6.62
N CYS A 151 4.94 22.82 -5.99
CA CYS A 151 6.35 22.47 -6.10
C CYS A 151 6.59 21.34 -7.12
N LEU A 152 7.82 21.24 -7.62
CA LEU A 152 8.31 20.09 -8.39
C LEU A 152 9.28 19.26 -7.54
N LEU A 153 8.77 18.20 -6.92
CA LEU A 153 9.52 17.25 -6.11
C LEU A 153 9.88 15.97 -6.88
N ASN A 154 9.77 15.98 -8.21
CA ASN A 154 10.00 14.79 -9.02
C ASN A 154 11.33 14.13 -8.65
N TYR A 155 11.32 12.81 -8.57
CA TYR A 155 12.49 12.02 -8.27
C TYR A 155 13.13 12.28 -6.89
N ALA A 156 12.56 13.11 -6.01
CA ALA A 156 13.12 13.39 -4.69
C ALA A 156 13.14 12.14 -3.81
N VAL A 157 14.07 12.11 -2.85
CA VAL A 157 14.24 10.99 -1.92
C VAL A 157 14.11 11.47 -0.48
N PHE A 158 13.25 10.81 0.29
CA PHE A 158 13.12 10.98 1.73
C PHE A 158 13.50 9.67 2.42
N GLU A 159 14.71 9.59 2.96
CA GLU A 159 15.22 8.41 3.66
C GLU A 159 15.30 8.66 5.17
N ASN A 160 14.76 7.76 5.99
CA ASN A 160 14.81 7.86 7.46
C ASN A 160 14.29 9.21 7.99
N CYS A 161 13.26 9.78 7.36
CA CYS A 161 12.71 11.08 7.76
C CYS A 161 11.47 10.90 8.65
N SER A 162 11.21 11.86 9.53
CA SER A 162 9.91 12.01 10.19
C SER A 162 9.18 13.17 9.54
N ILE A 163 8.10 12.90 8.82
CA ILE A 163 7.30 13.90 8.12
C ILE A 163 5.98 14.02 8.88
N GLN A 164 5.81 15.13 9.59
CA GLN A 164 4.70 15.34 10.51
C GLN A 164 3.96 16.63 10.18
N ASN A 165 2.63 16.62 10.32
CA ASN A 165 1.78 17.81 10.11
C ASN A 165 2.05 18.51 8.77
N SER A 166 2.40 17.76 7.74
CA SER A 166 2.93 18.30 6.49
C SER A 166 1.89 18.25 5.37
N ASN A 167 1.98 19.19 4.44
CA ASN A 167 1.03 19.32 3.33
C ASN A 167 1.77 19.34 2.00
N PHE A 168 1.33 18.52 1.06
CA PHE A 168 1.74 18.53 -0.34
C PHE A 168 0.51 18.91 -1.17
N ASN A 169 0.52 20.13 -1.72
CA ASN A 169 -0.62 20.69 -2.44
C ASN A 169 -0.18 21.17 -3.83
N LEU A 170 -0.94 20.80 -4.87
CA LEU A 170 -0.64 21.15 -6.27
C LEU A 170 0.79 20.79 -6.69
N THR A 171 1.36 19.76 -6.08
CA THR A 171 2.78 19.44 -6.20
C THR A 171 2.99 18.24 -7.12
N ASP A 172 4.07 18.24 -7.88
CA ASP A 172 4.49 17.06 -8.64
C ASP A 172 5.45 16.23 -7.80
N MET A 173 5.01 15.03 -7.41
CA MET A 173 5.78 14.04 -6.64
C MET A 173 6.04 12.78 -7.46
N THR A 174 6.05 12.90 -8.80
CA THR A 174 6.30 11.79 -9.70
C THR A 174 7.63 11.09 -9.37
N SER A 175 7.58 9.77 -9.19
CA SER A 175 8.73 8.93 -8.89
C SER A 175 9.53 9.33 -7.64
N VAL A 176 8.89 10.02 -6.68
CA VAL A 176 9.42 10.24 -5.33
C VAL A 176 9.59 8.90 -4.61
N ILE A 177 10.65 8.79 -3.83
CA ILE A 177 10.89 7.62 -2.97
C ILE A 177 10.93 8.06 -1.51
N ILE A 178 9.98 7.58 -0.72
CA ILE A 178 9.95 7.70 0.74
C ILE A 178 10.32 6.34 1.31
N LYS A 179 11.40 6.23 2.07
CA LYS A 179 11.92 4.96 2.57
C LYS A 179 12.34 5.03 4.03
N ASN A 180 11.94 4.02 4.81
CA ASN A 180 12.27 3.90 6.23
C ASN A 180 11.85 5.13 7.06
N SER A 181 10.76 5.77 6.67
CA SER A 181 10.34 7.06 7.22
C SER A 181 9.07 6.92 8.06
N GLU A 182 8.60 8.04 8.59
CA GLU A 182 7.30 8.18 9.22
C GLU A 182 6.50 9.27 8.53
N LEU A 183 5.23 9.00 8.26
CA LEU A 183 4.24 9.99 7.82
C LEU A 183 3.17 10.07 8.91
N ASN A 184 2.97 11.25 9.49
CA ASN A 184 1.93 11.48 10.49
C ASN A 184 1.21 12.78 10.22
N LEU A 185 -0.13 12.77 10.18
CA LEU A 185 -0.95 13.95 9.88
C LEU A 185 -0.50 14.61 8.57
N THR A 186 -0.36 13.79 7.53
CA THR A 186 0.09 14.23 6.20
C THR A 186 -1.10 14.44 5.29
N ILE A 187 -1.20 15.63 4.70
CA ILE A 187 -2.24 15.98 3.73
C ILE A 187 -1.62 15.99 2.34
N ILE A 188 -2.28 15.32 1.40
CA ILE A 188 -1.97 15.38 -0.03
C ILE A 188 -3.17 15.95 -0.75
N ALA A 189 -2.97 16.95 -1.60
CA ALA A 189 -4.03 17.58 -2.37
C ALA A 189 -3.56 17.87 -3.79
N ASP A 190 -4.33 17.41 -4.77
CA ASP A 190 -4.14 17.69 -6.20
C ASP A 190 -2.69 17.47 -6.67
N THR A 191 -2.08 16.36 -6.20
CA THR A 191 -0.66 16.05 -6.36
C THR A 191 -0.45 14.89 -7.33
N ASP A 192 0.57 14.95 -8.18
CA ASP A 192 0.95 13.81 -9.03
C ASP A 192 1.86 12.86 -8.26
N LEU A 193 1.38 11.65 -7.97
CA LEU A 193 2.13 10.60 -7.27
C LEU A 193 2.51 9.45 -8.21
N SER A 194 2.45 9.65 -9.53
CA SER A 194 2.76 8.61 -10.51
C SER A 194 4.16 8.03 -10.29
N GLY A 195 4.27 6.71 -10.19
CA GLY A 195 5.52 6.01 -9.90
C GLY A 195 6.10 6.22 -8.50
N ALA A 196 5.41 6.91 -7.59
CA ALA A 196 5.89 7.13 -6.23
C ALA A 196 6.03 5.80 -5.46
N LYS A 197 7.08 5.69 -4.65
CA LYS A 197 7.39 4.49 -3.86
C LYS A 197 7.50 4.85 -2.38
N ILE A 198 6.63 4.28 -1.54
CA ILE A 198 6.66 4.43 -0.09
C ILE A 198 7.03 3.06 0.52
N LEU A 199 8.24 2.94 1.07
CA LEU A 199 8.85 1.66 1.47
C LEU A 199 9.14 1.64 2.97
N ASN A 200 8.79 0.54 3.65
CA ASN A 200 9.08 0.33 5.07
C ASN A 200 8.80 1.59 5.93
N THR A 201 7.69 2.28 5.64
CA THR A 201 7.33 3.57 6.23
C THR A 201 6.11 3.37 7.11
N TYR A 202 6.15 3.93 8.31
CA TYR A 202 4.99 3.94 9.20
C TYR A 202 4.11 5.13 8.85
N ILE A 203 2.82 4.90 8.63
CA ILE A 203 1.89 5.92 8.15
C ILE A 203 0.71 5.96 9.11
N GLN A 204 0.42 7.17 9.60
CA GLN A 204 -0.72 7.48 10.42
C GLN A 204 -1.37 8.77 9.91
N ASP A 205 -2.70 8.83 9.92
CA ASP A 205 -3.49 10.02 9.57
C ASP A 205 -3.06 10.65 8.22
N LEU A 206 -3.11 9.83 7.17
CA LEU A 206 -2.91 10.24 5.78
C LEU A 206 -4.25 10.64 5.16
N GLU A 207 -4.34 11.87 4.67
CA GLU A 207 -5.55 12.40 4.05
C GLU A 207 -5.31 12.88 2.62
N PHE A 208 -6.26 12.61 1.73
CA PHE A 208 -6.33 13.25 0.42
C PHE A 208 -7.44 14.31 0.42
N ARG A 209 -7.09 15.57 0.19
CA ARG A 209 -8.02 16.72 0.16
C ARG A 209 -8.08 17.34 -1.24
N ASP A 210 -8.31 16.49 -2.23
CA ASP A 210 -8.35 16.89 -3.64
C ASP A 210 -9.57 17.77 -3.95
N LYS A 211 -9.35 18.85 -4.70
CA LYS A 211 -10.42 19.56 -5.40
C LYS A 211 -10.58 19.04 -6.83
N TYR A 212 -9.48 18.58 -7.41
CA TYR A 212 -9.39 17.89 -8.69
C TYR A 212 -9.12 16.40 -8.43
N ILE A 213 -7.93 15.91 -8.79
CA ILE A 213 -7.53 14.53 -8.57
C ILE A 213 -6.03 14.44 -8.34
N SER A 214 -5.62 13.88 -7.19
CA SER A 214 -4.25 13.38 -7.06
C SER A 214 -4.06 12.16 -7.96
N LYS A 215 -3.05 12.20 -8.83
CA LYS A 215 -2.79 11.15 -9.83
C LYS A 215 -1.97 10.02 -9.24
N MET A 216 -2.33 8.78 -9.59
CA MET A 216 -1.55 7.59 -9.31
C MET A 216 -1.58 6.70 -10.55
N ASP A 217 -0.54 5.91 -10.75
CA ASP A 217 -0.42 4.94 -11.83
C ASP A 217 -0.12 3.52 -11.30
N GLU A 218 -0.03 2.54 -12.19
CA GLU A 218 0.30 1.15 -11.83
C GLU A 218 1.68 1.00 -11.15
N LYS A 219 2.58 1.96 -11.39
CA LYS A 219 3.92 1.98 -10.78
C LYS A 219 3.90 2.57 -9.38
N THR A 220 2.84 3.25 -8.96
CA THR A 220 2.69 3.80 -7.62
C THR A 220 2.56 2.66 -6.60
N PHE A 221 3.42 2.64 -5.59
CA PHE A 221 3.48 1.53 -4.64
C PHE A 221 3.74 2.00 -3.21
N VAL A 222 2.90 1.51 -2.30
CA VAL A 222 3.01 1.69 -0.85
C VAL A 222 3.18 0.32 -0.22
N ASP A 223 4.32 0.09 0.44
CA ASP A 223 4.60 -1.16 1.13
C ASP A 223 3.64 -1.37 2.32
N LYS A 224 3.59 -2.61 2.83
CA LYS A 224 2.77 -2.94 4.00
C LYS A 224 3.28 -2.17 5.22
N ILE A 225 2.36 -1.48 5.87
CA ILE A 225 2.59 -0.79 7.13
C ILE A 225 2.75 -1.84 8.24
N LYS A 226 3.92 -1.85 8.89
CA LYS A 226 4.21 -2.73 10.03
C LYS A 226 3.66 -2.12 11.31
N LEU A 227 2.90 -2.93 12.05
CA LEU A 227 2.39 -2.60 13.37
C LEU A 227 3.53 -2.45 14.38
N ARG A 228 3.42 -1.49 15.30
CA ARG A 228 4.40 -1.24 16.35
C ARG A 228 3.83 -1.65 17.71
N SER A 229 2.70 -1.07 18.10
CA SER A 229 2.11 -1.20 19.44
C SER A 229 1.02 -2.28 19.55
N LYS A 230 0.40 -2.65 18.42
CA LYS A 230 -0.74 -3.57 18.30
C LYS A 230 -1.94 -3.17 19.17
N THR A 231 -2.11 -1.87 19.40
CA THR A 231 -3.27 -1.32 20.11
C THR A 231 -4.48 -1.20 19.17
N ARG A 232 -5.69 -1.15 19.75
CA ARG A 232 -6.91 -0.94 18.97
C ARG A 232 -6.84 0.35 18.12
N SER A 233 -6.32 1.44 18.70
CA SER A 233 -6.15 2.72 18.00
C SER A 233 -5.18 2.62 16.82
N GLU A 234 -4.08 1.88 16.96
CA GLU A 234 -3.13 1.67 15.86
C GLU A 234 -3.77 0.90 14.71
N TYR A 235 -4.51 -0.17 15.02
CA TYR A 235 -5.26 -0.90 14.00
C TYR A 235 -6.31 -0.02 13.32
N GLU A 236 -7.00 0.85 14.07
CA GLU A 236 -7.96 1.82 13.54
C GLU A 236 -7.30 2.79 12.57
N GLY A 237 -6.21 3.44 12.98
CA GLY A 237 -5.45 4.35 12.12
C GLY A 237 -4.95 3.67 10.83
N ILE A 238 -4.33 2.49 10.95
CA ILE A 238 -3.74 1.80 9.78
C ILE A 238 -4.81 1.30 8.80
N TYR A 239 -5.95 0.78 9.27
CA TYR A 239 -6.97 0.36 8.31
C TYR A 239 -7.56 1.56 7.58
N MET A 240 -7.72 2.72 8.25
CA MET A 240 -8.19 3.95 7.59
C MET A 240 -7.18 4.41 6.54
N VAL A 241 -5.88 4.35 6.82
CA VAL A 241 -4.83 4.64 5.81
C VAL A 241 -4.97 3.72 4.59
N TYR A 242 -5.17 2.42 4.79
CA TYR A 242 -5.39 1.49 3.67
C TYR A 242 -6.70 1.76 2.92
N GLU A 243 -7.80 2.12 3.60
CA GLU A 243 -9.05 2.51 2.95
C GLU A 243 -8.86 3.78 2.10
N THR A 244 -8.16 4.78 2.63
CA THR A 244 -7.78 6.01 1.91
C THR A 244 -6.99 5.69 0.65
N LEU A 245 -5.93 4.87 0.76
CA LEU A 245 -5.13 4.45 -0.40
C LEU A 245 -5.96 3.67 -1.42
N ALA A 246 -6.76 2.70 -0.97
CA ALA A 246 -7.62 1.92 -1.85
C ALA A 246 -8.56 2.83 -2.66
N ASN A 247 -9.29 3.71 -1.97
CA ASN A 247 -10.19 4.66 -2.62
C ASN A 247 -9.47 5.56 -3.63
N LYS A 248 -8.24 5.97 -3.31
CA LYS A 248 -7.42 6.79 -4.21
C LYS A 248 -6.97 6.04 -5.46
N PHE A 249 -6.58 4.78 -5.35
CA PHE A 249 -6.32 3.91 -6.49
C PHE A 249 -7.57 3.69 -7.35
N LYS A 250 -8.74 3.47 -6.71
CA LYS A 250 -10.01 3.31 -7.41
C LYS A 250 -10.40 4.57 -8.19
N GLY A 251 -10.20 5.75 -7.61
CA GLY A 251 -10.44 7.03 -8.29
C GLY A 251 -9.56 7.23 -9.53
N ASN A 252 -8.37 6.61 -9.56
CA ASN A 252 -7.48 6.56 -10.72
C ASN A 252 -7.74 5.36 -11.66
N GLN A 253 -8.85 4.64 -11.48
CA GLN A 253 -9.22 3.45 -12.27
C GLN A 253 -8.22 2.27 -12.15
N LEU A 254 -7.46 2.21 -11.07
CA LEU A 254 -6.46 1.16 -10.81
C LEU A 254 -7.05 0.04 -9.95
N ASN A 255 -7.93 -0.77 -10.55
CA ASN A 255 -8.75 -1.76 -9.81
C ASN A 255 -7.94 -2.89 -9.18
N ASN A 256 -6.81 -3.28 -9.79
CA ASN A 256 -5.89 -4.24 -9.19
C ASN A 256 -5.26 -3.71 -7.90
N ASN A 257 -4.76 -2.47 -7.91
CA ASN A 257 -4.19 -1.83 -6.73
C ASN A 257 -5.26 -1.59 -5.67
N PHE A 258 -6.43 -1.06 -6.06
CA PHE A 258 -7.58 -0.90 -5.17
C PHE A 258 -7.88 -2.20 -4.41
N GLY A 259 -8.01 -3.33 -5.12
CA GLY A 259 -8.36 -4.61 -4.50
C GLY A 259 -7.34 -5.08 -3.46
N GLU A 260 -6.04 -4.84 -3.69
CA GLU A 260 -4.99 -5.18 -2.74
C GLU A 260 -5.04 -4.35 -1.46
N TYR A 261 -5.10 -3.01 -1.57
CA TYR A 261 -5.17 -2.15 -0.40
C TYR A 261 -6.51 -2.28 0.33
N TYR A 262 -7.60 -2.52 -0.39
CA TYR A 262 -8.90 -2.83 0.21
C TYR A 262 -8.85 -4.14 1.01
N TYR A 263 -8.23 -5.20 0.47
CA TYR A 263 -8.05 -6.45 1.20
C TYR A 263 -7.23 -6.26 2.49
N LEU A 264 -6.15 -5.47 2.42
CA LEU A 264 -5.34 -5.13 3.60
C LEU A 264 -6.14 -4.31 4.63
N ALA A 265 -6.95 -3.36 4.19
CA ALA A 265 -7.85 -2.61 5.05
C ALA A 265 -8.83 -3.53 5.78
N GLN A 266 -9.57 -4.39 5.08
CA GLN A 266 -10.56 -5.27 5.71
C GLN A 266 -9.91 -6.26 6.69
N LYS A 267 -8.75 -6.83 6.33
CA LYS A 267 -8.00 -7.72 7.22
C LYS A 267 -7.55 -7.01 8.50
N THR A 268 -7.16 -5.74 8.41
CA THR A 268 -6.74 -4.92 9.55
C THR A 268 -7.95 -4.53 10.40
N LYS A 269 -9.03 -4.06 9.77
CA LYS A 269 -10.31 -3.70 10.40
C LYS A 269 -10.92 -4.84 11.21
N ALA A 270 -10.82 -6.08 10.73
CA ALA A 270 -11.30 -7.26 11.45
C ALA A 270 -10.75 -7.39 12.88
N LYS A 271 -9.56 -6.83 13.16
CA LYS A 271 -8.91 -6.86 14.48
C LYS A 271 -9.56 -5.92 15.50
N VAL A 272 -10.32 -4.93 15.05
CA VAL A 272 -10.98 -3.94 15.93
C VAL A 272 -12.49 -4.10 16.00
N LEU A 273 -13.08 -4.93 15.14
CA LEU A 273 -14.50 -5.24 15.16
C LEU A 273 -14.94 -5.89 16.49
N LYS A 274 -16.17 -5.59 16.90
CA LYS A 274 -16.89 -6.29 17.98
C LYS A 274 -17.07 -7.79 17.63
N PRO A 275 -17.37 -8.67 18.62
CA PRO A 275 -17.43 -10.12 18.39
C PRO A 275 -18.35 -10.56 17.25
N MET A 276 -19.60 -10.09 17.20
CA MET A 276 -20.55 -10.50 16.14
C MET A 276 -20.12 -10.05 14.73
N PRO A 277 -19.80 -8.76 14.48
CA PRO A 277 -19.25 -8.35 13.18
C PRO A 277 -17.94 -9.06 12.81
N ARG A 278 -17.12 -9.44 13.80
CA ARG A 278 -15.86 -10.16 13.55
C ARG A 278 -16.11 -11.57 12.98
N ILE A 279 -17.16 -12.26 13.41
CA ILE A 279 -17.54 -13.58 12.84
C ILE A 279 -17.96 -13.42 11.38
N VAL A 280 -18.79 -12.42 11.08
CA VAL A 280 -19.20 -12.12 9.68
C VAL A 280 -17.98 -11.76 8.82
N SER A 281 -17.07 -10.94 9.36
CA SER A 281 -15.80 -10.61 8.70
C SER A 281 -14.93 -11.85 8.47
N PHE A 282 -14.92 -12.80 9.39
CA PHE A 282 -14.21 -14.06 9.23
C PHE A 282 -14.83 -14.91 8.11
N LEU A 283 -16.16 -15.05 8.07
CA LEU A 283 -16.86 -15.81 7.03
C LEU A 283 -16.64 -15.19 5.65
N THR A 284 -16.77 -13.87 5.52
CA THR A 284 -16.51 -13.16 4.25
C THR A 284 -15.05 -13.25 3.82
N TRP A 285 -14.13 -13.23 4.78
CA TRP A 285 -12.73 -13.51 4.51
C TRP A 285 -12.51 -14.94 4.04
N SER A 286 -12.99 -15.95 4.76
CA SER A 286 -12.73 -17.35 4.44
C SER A 286 -13.34 -17.76 3.11
N THR A 287 -14.57 -17.32 2.83
CA THR A 287 -15.33 -17.71 1.63
C THR A 287 -14.91 -17.00 0.35
N CYS A 288 -14.53 -15.71 0.38
CA CYS A 288 -14.16 -15.01 -0.87
C CYS A 288 -13.03 -13.99 -0.72
N GLY A 289 -12.32 -14.01 0.42
CA GLY A 289 -11.27 -13.04 0.74
C GLY A 289 -11.75 -11.60 0.63
N TYR A 290 -12.92 -11.31 1.21
CA TYR A 290 -13.60 -10.01 1.09
C TYR A 290 -13.99 -9.62 -0.36
N GLY A 291 -14.14 -10.61 -1.24
CA GLY A 291 -14.43 -10.45 -2.66
C GLY A 291 -13.20 -10.17 -3.53
N GLU A 292 -12.00 -10.13 -2.95
CA GLU A 292 -10.75 -9.82 -3.67
C GLU A 292 -9.85 -11.05 -3.90
N ARG A 293 -10.24 -12.21 -3.34
CA ARG A 293 -9.53 -13.50 -3.54
C ARG A 293 -10.53 -14.60 -3.94
N PRO A 294 -10.98 -14.66 -5.22
CA PRO A 294 -12.00 -15.61 -5.65
C PRO A 294 -11.65 -17.08 -5.40
N ILE A 295 -10.35 -17.43 -5.40
CA ILE A 295 -9.87 -18.79 -5.13
C ILE A 295 -10.27 -19.30 -3.74
N TYR A 296 -10.54 -18.40 -2.79
CA TYR A 296 -11.00 -18.78 -1.45
C TYR A 296 -12.39 -19.42 -1.48
N ALA A 297 -13.22 -19.12 -2.48
CA ALA A 297 -14.51 -19.77 -2.66
C ALA A 297 -14.33 -21.25 -2.99
N VAL A 298 -13.38 -21.57 -3.88
CA VAL A 298 -13.03 -22.96 -4.22
C VAL A 298 -12.53 -23.71 -3.00
N TYR A 299 -11.57 -23.14 -2.25
CA TYR A 299 -11.05 -23.79 -1.05
C TYR A 299 -12.12 -23.97 0.03
N SER A 300 -12.97 -22.97 0.24
CA SER A 300 -14.07 -23.05 1.19
C SER A 300 -15.08 -24.12 0.78
N SER A 301 -15.44 -24.21 -0.50
CA SER A 301 -16.33 -25.25 -1.00
C SER A 301 -15.76 -26.65 -0.74
N ILE A 302 -14.47 -26.88 -1.01
CA ILE A 302 -13.82 -28.16 -0.72
C ILE A 302 -13.88 -28.50 0.78
N ILE A 303 -13.61 -27.51 1.65
CA ILE A 303 -13.67 -27.71 3.11
C ILE A 303 -15.09 -28.04 3.56
N ILE A 304 -16.09 -27.33 3.03
CA ILE A 304 -17.50 -27.58 3.35
C ILE A 304 -17.89 -29.00 2.95
N ILE A 305 -17.56 -29.43 1.72
CA ILE A 305 -17.80 -30.80 1.24
C ILE A 305 -17.19 -31.84 2.20
N LEU A 306 -15.94 -31.65 2.62
CA LEU A 306 -15.30 -32.57 3.57
C LEU A 306 -16.00 -32.60 4.93
N ILE A 307 -16.46 -31.46 5.45
CA ILE A 307 -17.22 -31.39 6.69
C ILE A 307 -18.55 -32.15 6.57
N PHE A 308 -19.29 -31.94 5.48
CA PHE A 308 -20.56 -32.63 5.24
C PHE A 308 -20.38 -34.13 5.03
N SER A 309 -19.29 -34.55 4.38
CA SER A 309 -18.92 -35.96 4.26
C SER A 309 -18.78 -36.65 5.62
N VAL A 310 -18.14 -35.98 6.59
CA VAL A 310 -18.02 -36.45 7.98
C VAL A 310 -19.40 -36.48 8.66
N LEU A 311 -20.20 -35.43 8.49
CA LEU A 311 -21.56 -35.39 9.05
C LEU A 311 -22.45 -36.51 8.50
N TYR A 312 -22.37 -36.82 7.22
CA TYR A 312 -23.11 -37.90 6.60
C TYR A 312 -22.81 -39.26 7.22
N LEU A 313 -21.55 -39.55 7.54
CA LEU A 313 -21.20 -40.77 8.28
C LEU A 313 -21.70 -40.73 9.74
N GLY A 314 -21.89 -39.54 10.32
CA GLY A 314 -22.51 -39.39 11.64
C GLY A 314 -24.01 -39.69 11.65
N PHE A 315 -24.76 -39.14 10.69
CA PHE A 315 -26.23 -39.27 10.61
C PHE A 315 -26.69 -40.53 9.86
N GLY A 316 -25.85 -41.06 8.98
CA GLY A 316 -26.04 -42.30 8.23
C GLY A 316 -26.29 -42.09 6.74
N ILE A 317 -25.61 -42.87 5.92
CA ILE A 317 -25.81 -42.98 4.48
C ILE A 317 -26.26 -44.40 4.13
N ASP A 318 -27.05 -44.51 3.06
CA ASP A 318 -27.43 -45.78 2.48
C ASP A 318 -26.52 -46.05 1.27
N ILE A 319 -25.76 -47.16 1.33
CA ILE A 319 -24.94 -47.63 0.22
C ILE A 319 -25.51 -48.97 -0.22
N ASN A 320 -26.12 -49.02 -1.42
CA ASN A 320 -26.70 -50.22 -2.00
C ASN A 320 -27.71 -50.97 -1.08
N GLY A 321 -28.49 -50.25 -0.28
CA GLY A 321 -29.46 -50.80 0.68
C GLY A 321 -28.90 -51.08 2.08
N GLN A 322 -27.61 -50.80 2.32
CA GLN A 322 -26.96 -50.97 3.61
C GLN A 322 -26.77 -49.63 4.33
N LEU A 323 -27.25 -49.55 5.57
CA LEU A 323 -27.03 -48.40 6.45
C LEU A 323 -25.58 -48.36 6.94
N VAL A 324 -24.87 -47.30 6.58
CA VAL A 324 -23.52 -46.99 7.02
C VAL A 324 -23.53 -45.72 7.85
N ASN A 325 -23.14 -45.83 9.13
CA ASN A 325 -22.93 -44.71 10.04
C ASN A 325 -21.76 -45.00 10.99
N TYR A 326 -21.39 -44.06 11.86
CA TYR A 326 -20.31 -44.27 12.82
C TYR A 326 -20.53 -45.48 13.73
N TYR A 327 -21.76 -45.77 14.15
CA TYR A 327 -22.04 -46.95 14.96
C TYR A 327 -21.75 -48.26 14.20
N THR A 328 -22.16 -48.38 12.93
CA THR A 328 -21.81 -49.55 12.10
C THR A 328 -20.31 -49.64 11.86
N ILE A 329 -19.64 -48.51 11.63
CA ILE A 329 -18.18 -48.44 11.42
C ILE A 329 -17.40 -48.85 12.67
N PHE A 330 -17.81 -48.40 13.86
CA PHE A 330 -17.11 -48.72 15.10
C PHE A 330 -17.28 -50.18 15.53
N ASN A 331 -18.44 -50.78 15.26
CA ASN A 331 -18.71 -52.17 15.64
C ASN A 331 -17.95 -53.18 14.76
N ASN A 332 -17.74 -52.86 13.48
CA ASN A 332 -17.03 -53.71 12.51
C ASN A 332 -15.87 -52.94 11.88
N PHE A 333 -14.91 -52.50 12.70
CA PHE A 333 -13.85 -51.61 12.23
C PHE A 333 -12.90 -52.29 11.22
N ASN A 334 -12.99 -51.89 9.95
CA ASN A 334 -12.08 -52.27 8.88
C ASN A 334 -11.56 -51.03 8.14
N LEU A 335 -10.24 -50.90 8.04
CA LEU A 335 -9.57 -49.76 7.39
C LEU A 335 -9.84 -49.66 5.88
N ALA A 336 -10.06 -50.78 5.19
CA ALA A 336 -10.39 -50.78 3.76
C ALA A 336 -11.81 -50.27 3.54
N GLU A 337 -12.78 -50.78 4.31
CA GLU A 337 -14.18 -50.37 4.27
C GLU A 337 -14.35 -48.91 4.70
N LEU A 338 -13.61 -48.45 5.72
CA LEU A 338 -13.65 -47.05 6.15
C LEU A 338 -13.27 -46.09 5.01
N LYS A 339 -12.28 -46.45 4.19
CA LYS A 339 -11.89 -45.64 3.03
C LYS A 339 -12.98 -45.60 1.98
N GLU A 340 -13.61 -46.73 1.71
CA GLU A 340 -14.72 -46.84 0.76
C GLU A 340 -15.93 -46.01 1.22
N TYR A 341 -16.34 -46.18 2.48
CA TYR A 341 -17.44 -45.41 3.07
C TYR A 341 -17.18 -43.92 3.08
N PHE A 342 -15.96 -43.50 3.39
CA PHE A 342 -15.59 -42.09 3.34
C PHE A 342 -15.57 -41.54 1.91
N ASN A 343 -15.10 -42.32 0.93
CA ASN A 343 -15.14 -41.94 -0.48
C ASN A 343 -16.58 -41.78 -0.98
N GLU A 344 -17.47 -42.69 -0.59
CA GLU A 344 -18.90 -42.62 -0.92
C GLU A 344 -19.59 -41.42 -0.24
N ALA A 345 -19.23 -41.12 1.01
CA ALA A 345 -19.71 -39.91 1.69
C ALA A 345 -19.23 -38.62 1.00
N ILE A 346 -18.00 -38.60 0.48
CA ILE A 346 -17.48 -37.48 -0.33
C ILE A 346 -18.27 -37.35 -1.63
N ASN A 347 -18.47 -38.45 -2.37
CA ASN A 347 -19.26 -38.44 -3.61
C ASN A 347 -20.67 -37.90 -3.36
N LEU A 348 -21.33 -38.38 -2.31
CA LEU A 348 -22.64 -37.88 -1.89
C LEU A 348 -22.60 -36.37 -1.63
N SER A 349 -21.65 -35.90 -0.83
CA SER A 349 -21.49 -34.49 -0.47
C SER A 349 -21.19 -33.61 -1.69
N VAL A 350 -20.32 -34.05 -2.61
CA VAL A 350 -20.06 -33.33 -3.87
C VAL A 350 -21.34 -33.19 -4.69
N GLY A 351 -22.10 -34.29 -4.86
CA GLY A 351 -23.36 -34.27 -5.60
C GLY A 351 -24.38 -33.33 -4.98
N MET A 352 -24.56 -33.38 -3.65
CA MET A 352 -25.51 -32.52 -2.94
C MET A 352 -25.08 -31.05 -2.96
N PHE A 353 -23.80 -30.76 -2.73
CA PHE A 353 -23.26 -29.40 -2.78
C PHE A 353 -23.39 -28.76 -4.18
N ALA A 354 -23.13 -29.52 -5.24
CA ALA A 354 -23.23 -29.05 -6.61
C ALA A 354 -24.65 -29.14 -7.19
N GLY A 355 -25.58 -29.83 -6.50
CA GLY A 355 -26.95 -30.04 -6.96
C GLY A 355 -27.08 -31.06 -8.11
N VAL A 356 -26.16 -32.03 -8.19
CA VAL A 356 -26.12 -33.08 -9.22
C VAL A 356 -26.47 -34.43 -8.60
N GLY A 357 -27.53 -35.08 -9.08
CA GLY A 357 -28.19 -36.22 -8.40
C GLY A 357 -27.66 -37.62 -8.71
N PHE A 358 -26.39 -37.80 -9.08
CA PHE A 358 -25.85 -39.11 -9.45
C PHE A 358 -24.89 -39.67 -8.39
N ASN A 359 -25.45 -40.25 -7.32
CA ASN A 359 -24.66 -40.83 -6.24
C ASN A 359 -25.09 -42.28 -5.97
N THR A 360 -24.10 -43.16 -5.88
CA THR A 360 -24.22 -44.54 -5.39
C THR A 360 -24.69 -44.59 -3.95
N ALA A 361 -24.18 -43.68 -3.11
CA ALA A 361 -24.70 -43.43 -1.78
C ALA A 361 -25.91 -42.49 -1.80
N GLN A 362 -26.90 -42.78 -0.95
CA GLN A 362 -28.11 -41.98 -0.78
C GLN A 362 -28.25 -41.50 0.67
N PRO A 363 -28.81 -40.30 0.91
CA PRO A 363 -29.07 -39.85 2.27
C PRO A 363 -30.21 -40.68 2.88
N THR A 364 -30.01 -41.12 4.11
CA THR A 364 -31.08 -41.74 4.91
C THR A 364 -32.03 -40.67 5.45
N ALA A 365 -33.17 -41.07 6.02
CA ALA A 365 -34.15 -40.14 6.58
C ALA A 365 -33.57 -39.19 7.65
N SER A 366 -32.60 -39.66 8.46
CA SER A 366 -31.88 -38.84 9.43
C SER A 366 -30.92 -37.82 8.79
N SER A 367 -30.44 -38.10 7.58
CA SER A 367 -29.51 -37.25 6.84
C SER A 367 -30.19 -36.20 5.95
N TYR A 368 -31.51 -36.27 5.73
CA TYR A 368 -32.21 -35.29 4.88
C TYR A 368 -32.04 -33.84 5.32
N MET A 369 -32.02 -33.57 6.62
CA MET A 369 -31.79 -32.22 7.14
C MET A 369 -30.37 -31.73 6.79
N VAL A 370 -29.38 -32.61 6.92
CA VAL A 370 -27.98 -32.32 6.57
C VAL A 370 -27.86 -32.03 5.08
N THR A 371 -28.51 -32.86 4.24
CA THR A 371 -28.56 -32.67 2.79
C THR A 371 -29.19 -31.34 2.39
N ASN A 372 -30.35 -30.99 2.96
CA ASN A 372 -31.02 -29.73 2.64
C ASN A 372 -30.15 -28.52 2.99
N VAL A 373 -29.47 -28.55 4.14
CA VAL A 373 -28.54 -27.48 4.53
C VAL A 373 -27.36 -27.40 3.58
N GLU A 374 -26.75 -28.53 3.21
CA GLU A 374 -25.62 -28.57 2.28
C GLU A 374 -25.98 -28.00 0.92
N MET A 375 -27.13 -28.38 0.36
CA MET A 375 -27.60 -27.87 -0.93
C MET A 375 -27.75 -26.35 -0.90
N LEU A 376 -28.35 -25.79 0.16
CA LEU A 376 -28.49 -24.34 0.33
C LEU A 376 -27.13 -23.63 0.43
N VAL A 377 -26.19 -24.22 1.18
CA VAL A 377 -24.83 -23.70 1.31
C VAL A 377 -24.10 -23.77 -0.04
N GLY A 378 -24.28 -24.85 -0.80
CA GLY A 378 -23.72 -25.03 -2.14
C GLY A 378 -24.17 -23.95 -3.12
N VAL A 379 -25.48 -23.69 -3.19
CA VAL A 379 -26.05 -22.61 -4.01
C VAL A 379 -25.49 -21.25 -3.61
N ALA A 380 -25.41 -20.96 -2.30
CA ALA A 380 -24.85 -19.70 -1.81
C ALA A 380 -23.36 -19.56 -2.18
N MET A 381 -22.56 -20.60 -2.02
CA MET A 381 -21.14 -20.60 -2.34
C MET A 381 -20.86 -20.45 -3.84
N MET A 382 -21.69 -21.05 -4.70
CA MET A 382 -21.63 -20.82 -6.14
C MET A 382 -21.87 -19.34 -6.47
N GLY A 383 -22.92 -18.74 -5.88
CA GLY A 383 -23.22 -17.31 -6.05
C GLY A 383 -22.08 -16.40 -5.57
N ILE A 384 -21.50 -16.70 -4.40
CA ILE A 384 -20.34 -15.97 -3.86
C ILE A 384 -19.13 -16.10 -4.77
N GLY A 385 -18.84 -17.30 -5.27
CA GLY A 385 -17.73 -17.57 -6.18
C GLY A 385 -17.85 -16.78 -7.48
N ILE A 386 -19.01 -16.87 -8.13
CA ILE A 386 -19.31 -16.12 -9.35
C ILE A 386 -19.18 -14.62 -9.07
N GLY A 387 -19.84 -14.10 -8.02
CA GLY A 387 -19.79 -12.68 -7.67
C GLY A 387 -18.38 -12.16 -7.40
N ALA A 388 -17.53 -12.95 -6.74
CA ALA A 388 -16.14 -12.59 -6.49
C ALA A 388 -15.30 -12.56 -7.78
N VAL A 389 -15.51 -13.52 -8.69
CA VAL A 389 -14.84 -13.54 -10.00
C VAL A 389 -15.30 -12.35 -10.86
N THR A 390 -16.61 -12.13 -10.96
CA THR A 390 -17.20 -11.00 -11.70
C THR A 390 -16.65 -9.67 -11.20
N ARG A 391 -16.63 -9.47 -9.88
CA ARG A 391 -16.07 -8.27 -9.25
C ARG A 391 -14.59 -8.06 -9.57
N LYS A 392 -13.83 -9.14 -9.77
CA LYS A 392 -12.38 -9.07 -10.05
C LYS A 392 -12.03 -8.90 -11.53
N ILE A 393 -12.91 -9.34 -12.43
CA ILE A 393 -12.68 -9.27 -13.89
C ILE A 393 -13.32 -8.03 -14.51
N ILE A 394 -14.53 -7.67 -14.10
CA ILE A 394 -15.32 -6.60 -14.75
C ILE A 394 -14.98 -5.22 -14.19
N ARG A 395 -14.50 -5.16 -12.95
CA ARG A 395 -14.08 -3.91 -12.31
C ARG A 395 -12.66 -3.62 -12.71
#